data_AF-A0A412GDE2-F1
#
_entry.id   AF-A0A412GDE2-F1
#
_cell.length_a   1.000
_cell.length_b   1.000
_cell.length_c   1.000
_cell.angle_alpha   90.00
_cell.angle_beta   90.00
_cell.angle_gamma   90.00
#
_symmetry.space_group_name_H-M   'P 1'
#
loop_
_entity.id
_entity.type
_entity.pdbx_description
1 polymer ?
#
loop_
_entity_poly.entity_id
_entity_poly.type
_entity_poly.pdbx_seq_one_letter_code
_entity_poly.pdbx_strand_id
1 'polypeptide(L)'
;MGFFSNYNAIGRINALIKQLEPKLDYIASELQYPYSANKERLRVECGTVSVLMSEIADIVQSSGRSVFLAPYYFKGKKMTIMDLHGIAASLVQQAEELL
;
A
#
# COMPACT_ATOMS: atom_id res chain seq x y z
N MET A 1 -5.08 -6.95 -28.23
CA MET A 1 -4.42 -5.76 -27.63
C MET A 1 -4.47 -5.83 -26.09
N GLY A 2 -3.96 -6.91 -25.47
CA GLY A 2 -4.16 -7.15 -24.01
C GLY A 2 -2.89 -7.26 -23.17
N PHE A 3 -1.71 -7.40 -23.78
CA PHE A 3 -0.46 -7.61 -23.02
C PHE A 3 0.20 -6.31 -22.55
N PHE A 4 0.16 -5.25 -23.36
CA PHE A 4 0.80 -3.97 -23.03
C PHE A 4 0.12 -3.25 -21.85
N SER A 5 -1.21 -3.35 -21.70
CA SER A 5 -1.94 -2.75 -20.59
C SER A 5 -1.53 -3.35 -19.23
N ASN A 6 -1.24 -4.65 -19.19
CA ASN A 6 -0.86 -5.34 -17.96
C ASN A 6 0.54 -4.91 -17.48
N TYR A 7 1.50 -4.72 -18.39
CA TYR A 7 2.82 -4.21 -18.01
C TYR A 7 2.77 -2.78 -17.49
N ASN A 8 1.94 -1.92 -18.11
CA ASN A 8 1.77 -0.55 -17.63
C ASN A 8 1.07 -0.51 -16.26
N ALA A 9 0.09 -1.39 -16.04
CA ALA A 9 -0.59 -1.55 -14.75
C ALA A 9 0.37 -2.05 -13.67
N ILE A 10 1.21 -3.06 -13.95
CA ILE A 10 2.25 -3.53 -13.04
C ILE A 10 3.22 -2.40 -12.69
N GLY A 11 3.64 -1.60 -13.69
CA GLY A 11 4.51 -0.44 -13.48
C GLY A 11 3.87 0.63 -12.58
N ARG A 12 2.58 0.95 -12.82
CA ARG A 12 1.80 1.86 -11.96
C ARG A 12 1.70 1.35 -10.54
N ILE A 13 1.34 0.08 -10.34
CA ILE A 13 1.24 -0.52 -9.01
C ILE A 13 2.61 -0.50 -8.31
N ASN A 14 3.69 -0.81 -9.02
CA ASN A 14 5.02 -0.75 -8.44
C ASN A 14 5.42 0.68 -8.02
N ALA A 15 5.01 1.70 -8.79
CA ALA A 15 5.19 3.09 -8.39
C ALA A 15 4.35 3.46 -7.17
N LEU A 16 3.09 3.03 -7.12
CA LEU A 16 2.19 3.23 -5.97
C LEU A 16 2.75 2.55 -4.71
N ILE A 17 3.25 1.32 -4.84
CA ILE A 17 3.91 0.57 -3.75
C ILE A 17 5.14 1.32 -3.23
N LYS A 18 5.99 1.84 -4.13
CA LYS A 18 7.15 2.67 -3.74
C LYS A 18 6.75 3.95 -3.03
N GLN A 19 5.59 4.53 -3.36
CA GLN A 19 5.05 5.68 -2.62
C GLN A 19 4.43 5.28 -1.28
N LEU A 20 3.91 4.06 -1.18
CA LEU A 20 3.34 3.50 0.04
C LEU A 20 4.43 3.20 1.09
N GLU A 21 5.63 2.77 0.65
CA GLU A 21 6.77 2.46 1.53
C GLU A 21 7.08 3.57 2.56
N PRO A 22 7.40 4.82 2.16
CA PRO A 22 7.73 5.89 3.10
C PRO A 22 6.53 6.30 3.97
N LYS A 23 5.29 6.17 3.48
CA LYS A 23 4.09 6.47 4.25
C LYS A 23 3.86 5.45 5.36
N LEU A 24 4.02 4.17 5.04
CA LEU A 24 3.95 3.09 6.02
C LEU A 24 5.10 3.16 7.03
N ASP A 25 6.30 3.53 6.58
CA ASP A 25 7.45 3.74 7.47
C ASP A 25 7.20 4.90 8.42
N TYR A 26 6.60 5.99 7.93
CA TYR A 26 6.18 7.13 8.74
C TYR A 26 5.13 6.72 9.79
N ILE A 27 4.07 6.01 9.37
CA ILE A 27 3.04 5.48 10.28
C ILE A 27 3.66 4.55 11.33
N ALA A 28 4.56 3.65 10.92
CA ALA A 28 5.26 2.76 11.84
C ALA A 28 6.16 3.50 12.84
N SER A 29 6.80 4.58 12.40
CA SER A 29 7.62 5.43 13.28
C SER A 29 6.77 6.22 14.27
N GLU A 30 5.62 6.73 13.84
CA GLU A 30 4.65 7.39 14.74
C GLU A 30 4.00 6.39 15.71
N LEU A 31 3.67 5.17 15.25
CA LEU A 31 3.21 4.05 16.10
C LEU A 31 4.25 3.70 17.18
N GLN A 32 5.54 3.82 16.88
CA GLN A 32 6.63 3.57 17.83
C GLN A 32 6.77 4.68 18.88
N TYR A 33 6.39 5.92 18.56
CA TYR A 33 6.43 7.08 19.46
C TYR A 33 5.04 7.70 19.67
N PRO A 34 4.08 6.96 20.26
CA PRO A 34 2.68 7.39 20.39
C PRO A 34 2.51 8.65 21.26
N TYR A 35 3.51 8.97 22.09
CA TYR A 35 3.46 10.11 23.02
C TYR A 35 3.65 11.47 22.34
N SER A 36 4.28 11.50 21.16
CA SER A 36 4.44 12.71 20.33
C SER A 36 3.76 12.57 18.96
N ALA A 37 3.05 11.47 18.74
CA ALA A 37 2.44 11.16 17.45
C ALA A 37 1.31 12.14 17.15
N ASN A 38 1.35 12.75 15.97
CA ASN A 38 0.31 13.67 15.56
C ASN A 38 -0.88 12.88 15.01
N LYS A 39 -1.84 12.57 15.88
CA LYS A 39 -3.06 11.81 15.59
C LYS A 39 -3.79 12.28 14.32
N GLU A 40 -3.99 13.58 14.12
CA GLU A 40 -4.62 14.08 12.89
C GLU A 40 -3.81 13.72 11.64
N ARG A 41 -2.48 13.87 11.71
CA ARG A 41 -1.58 13.56 10.61
C ARG A 41 -1.50 12.06 10.34
N LEU A 42 -1.47 11.25 11.39
CA LEU A 42 -1.53 9.79 11.32
C LEU A 42 -2.81 9.33 10.62
N ARG A 43 -3.96 9.92 10.98
CA ARG A 43 -5.26 9.62 10.37
C ARG A 43 -5.30 9.96 8.88
N VAL A 44 -4.76 11.11 8.50
CA VAL A 44 -4.66 11.53 7.09
C VAL A 44 -3.75 10.61 6.29
N GLU A 45 -2.59 10.24 6.85
CA GLU A 45 -1.67 9.31 6.21
C GLU A 45 -2.27 7.90 6.08
N CYS A 46 -2.97 7.41 7.10
CA CYS A 46 -3.69 6.13 7.06
C CYS A 46 -4.81 6.14 6.01
N GLY A 47 -5.59 7.21 5.95
CA GLY A 47 -6.61 7.40 4.91
C GLY A 47 -5.98 7.42 3.52
N THR A 48 -4.85 8.11 3.35
CA THR A 48 -4.12 8.15 2.07
C THR A 48 -3.60 6.77 1.66
N VAL A 49 -3.04 6.00 2.61
CA VAL A 49 -2.61 4.61 2.37
C VAL A 49 -3.80 3.76 1.94
N SER A 50 -4.94 3.87 2.63
CA SER A 50 -6.16 3.12 2.29
C SER A 50 -6.68 3.44 0.89
N VAL A 51 -6.67 4.72 0.49
CA VAL A 51 -7.04 5.14 -0.86
C VAL A 51 -6.07 4.59 -1.90
N LEU A 52 -4.76 4.73 -1.68
CA LEU A 52 -3.72 4.21 -2.58
C LEU A 52 -3.83 2.68 -2.75
N MET A 53 -4.18 1.98 -1.67
CA MET A 53 -4.49 0.56 -1.72
C MET A 53 -5.72 0.25 -2.54
N SER A 54 -6.80 1.00 -2.34
CA SER A 54 -8.02 0.80 -3.12
C SER A 54 -7.77 1.06 -4.61
N GLU A 55 -6.94 2.05 -4.96
CA GLU A 55 -6.49 2.26 -6.34
C GLU A 55 -5.66 1.10 -6.89
N ILE A 56 -4.74 0.53 -6.09
CA ILE A 56 -3.99 -0.67 -6.49
C ILE A 56 -4.96 -1.82 -6.76
N ALA A 57 -5.91 -2.08 -5.87
CA ALA A 57 -6.90 -3.13 -6.03
C ALA A 57 -7.79 -2.93 -7.26
N ASP A 58 -8.20 -1.69 -7.54
CA ASP A 58 -8.99 -1.33 -8.71
C ASP A 58 -8.22 -1.55 -10.02
N ILE A 59 -6.95 -1.10 -10.07
CA ILE A 59 -6.06 -1.34 -11.21
C ILE A 59 -5.86 -2.84 -11.43
N VAL A 60 -5.73 -3.62 -10.36
CA VAL A 60 -5.54 -5.08 -10.44
C VAL A 60 -6.80 -5.78 -10.93
N GLN A 61 -7.98 -5.41 -10.43
CA GLN A 61 -9.25 -5.93 -10.93
C GLN A 61 -9.45 -5.57 -12.41
N SER A 62 -9.15 -4.32 -12.78
CA SER A 62 -9.29 -3.83 -14.15
C SER A 62 -8.28 -4.44 -15.13
N SER A 63 -7.08 -4.81 -14.67
CA SER A 63 -6.01 -5.36 -15.51
C SER A 63 -5.97 -6.89 -15.53
N GLY A 64 -6.83 -7.54 -14.74
CA GLY A 64 -7.03 -8.98 -14.77
C GLY A 64 -5.94 -9.80 -14.05
N ARG A 65 -6.09 -11.13 -14.15
CA ARG A 65 -5.40 -12.14 -13.32
C ARG A 65 -3.87 -12.12 -13.41
N SER A 66 -3.31 -11.64 -14.51
CA SER A 66 -1.85 -11.55 -14.72
C SER A 66 -1.17 -10.50 -13.85
N VAL A 67 -1.87 -9.40 -13.54
CA VAL A 67 -1.37 -8.34 -12.66
C VAL A 67 -1.52 -8.75 -11.19
N PHE A 68 -2.62 -9.44 -10.88
CA PHE A 68 -2.86 -10.00 -9.54
C PHE A 68 -1.82 -11.04 -9.12
N LEU A 69 -1.39 -11.90 -10.04
CA LEU A 69 -0.38 -12.94 -9.82
C LEU A 69 1.06 -12.44 -9.97
N ALA A 70 1.25 -11.18 -10.36
CA ALA A 70 2.60 -10.64 -10.53
C ALA A 70 3.26 -10.50 -9.16
N PRO A 71 4.55 -10.89 -9.03
CA PRO A 71 5.30 -10.63 -7.81
C PRO A 71 5.73 -9.16 -7.75
N TYR A 72 5.44 -8.51 -6.64
CA TYR A 72 5.86 -7.14 -6.36
C TYR A 72 6.99 -7.12 -5.33
N TYR A 73 7.77 -6.04 -5.35
CA TYR A 73 8.86 -5.86 -4.40
C TYR A 73 8.50 -4.72 -3.44
N PHE A 74 8.42 -5.05 -2.15
CA PHE A 74 8.21 -4.11 -1.06
C PHE A 74 9.33 -4.26 -0.04
N LYS A 75 10.08 -3.19 0.25
CA LYS A 75 11.29 -3.23 1.09
C LYS A 75 12.29 -4.32 0.71
N GLY A 76 12.44 -4.57 -0.60
CA GLY A 76 13.31 -5.63 -1.12
C GLY A 76 12.81 -7.07 -0.93
N LYS A 77 11.64 -7.26 -0.31
CA LYS A 77 10.98 -8.57 -0.22
C LYS A 77 9.97 -8.74 -1.35
N LYS A 78 10.01 -9.93 -1.96
CA LYS A 78 9.06 -10.34 -2.99
C LYS A 78 7.75 -10.72 -2.31
N MET A 79 6.67 -10.01 -2.59
CA MET A 79 5.36 -10.17 -1.96
C MET A 79 4.26 -10.07 -3.01
N THR A 80 3.13 -10.73 -2.78
CA THR A 80 1.95 -10.54 -3.63
C THR A 80 1.24 -9.23 -3.27
N ILE A 81 0.41 -8.71 -4.18
CA ILE A 81 -0.46 -7.57 -3.87
C ILE A 81 -1.34 -7.86 -2.66
N MET A 82 -1.82 -9.10 -2.51
CA MET A 82 -2.62 -9.48 -1.33
C MET A 82 -1.81 -9.42 -0.02
N ASP A 83 -0.56 -9.89 -0.01
CA ASP A 83 0.31 -9.73 1.17
C ASP A 83 0.54 -8.25 1.50
N LEU A 84 0.76 -7.43 0.48
CA LEU A 84 1.00 -6.01 0.63
C LEU A 84 -0.24 -5.30 1.19
N HIS A 85 -1.42 -5.64 0.64
CA HIS A 85 -2.73 -5.27 1.17
C HIS A 85 -2.91 -5.66 2.63
N GLY A 86 -2.59 -6.89 2.99
CA GLY A 86 -2.66 -7.36 4.38
C GLY A 86 -1.75 -6.56 5.31
N ILE A 87 -0.50 -6.31 4.89
CA ILE A 87 0.47 -5.57 5.71
C ILE A 87 0.02 -4.13 5.93
N ALA A 88 -0.38 -3.41 4.88
CA ALA A 88 -0.77 -2.01 5.09
C ALA A 88 -2.15 -1.87 5.72
N ALA A 89 -3.10 -2.78 5.46
CA ALA A 89 -4.35 -2.81 6.22
C ALA A 89 -4.09 -3.05 7.71
N SER A 90 -3.17 -3.96 8.05
CA SER A 90 -2.77 -4.20 9.44
C SER A 90 -2.08 -2.98 10.08
N LEU A 91 -1.25 -2.25 9.33
CA LEU A 91 -0.62 -1.01 9.81
C LEU A 91 -1.62 0.13 10.00
N VAL A 92 -2.55 0.30 9.06
CA VAL A 92 -3.65 1.27 9.16
C VAL A 92 -4.54 0.95 10.35
N GLN A 93 -4.90 -0.32 10.54
CA GLN A 93 -5.74 -0.75 11.66
C GLN A 93 -5.06 -0.52 13.02
N GLN A 94 -3.76 -0.83 13.14
CA GLN A 94 -2.99 -0.51 14.35
C GLN A 94 -2.90 1.00 14.60
N ALA A 95 -2.79 1.80 13.54
CA ALA A 95 -2.79 3.25 13.65
C ALA A 95 -4.18 3.81 14.04
N GLU A 96 -5.27 3.19 13.59
CA GLU A 96 -6.63 3.49 14.04
C GLU A 96 -6.85 3.12 15.52
N GLU A 97 -6.24 2.06 16.04
CA GLU A 97 -6.31 1.73 17.48
C GLU A 97 -5.59 2.75 18.38
N LEU A 98 -4.59 3.47 17.86
CA LEU A 98 -3.89 4.53 18.59
C LEU A 98 -4.57 5.90 18.51
N LEU A 99 -5.55 6.08 17.61
CA LEU A 99 -6.28 7.32 17.40
C LEU A 99 -7.33 7.56 18.48
#